data_AF-A0A2T0UC81-F1
#
_entry.id   AF-A0A2T0UC81-F1
#
_cell.length_a   1.000
_cell.length_b   1.000
_cell.length_c   1.000
_cell.angle_alpha   90.00
_cell.angle_beta   90.00
_cell.angle_gamma   90.00
#
_symmetry.space_group_name_H-M   'P 1'
#
loop_
_entity.id
_entity.type
_entity.pdbx_description
1 polymer ?
#
loop_
_entity_poly.entity_id
_entity_poly.type
_entity_poly.pdbx_seq_one_letter_code
_entity_poly.pdbx_strand_id
1 'polypeptide(L)'
;MSLRKTILFTLHYASEAYSIQVMPNEYYSLMTLIADKLAIPGFGLCCGMGSCGTCLVQIAHAQSKAKANVLACDIRVDDSLANAVIIIPDTRF
;
A
#
# COMPACT_ATOMS: atom_id res chain seq x y z
N MET A 1 12.40 -26.36 4.41
CA MET A 1 12.77 -25.10 3.72
C MET A 1 11.47 -24.49 3.22
N SER A 2 10.94 -23.48 3.92
CA SER A 2 9.63 -22.90 3.55
C SER A 2 9.78 -22.16 2.22
N LEU A 3 8.96 -22.51 1.23
CA LEU A 3 8.82 -21.74 -0.01
C LEU A 3 8.46 -20.32 0.40
N ARG A 4 9.42 -19.41 0.25
CA ARG A 4 9.23 -18.00 0.56
C ARG A 4 8.21 -17.44 -0.44
N LYS A 5 6.93 -17.46 -0.03
CA LYS A 5 5.78 -17.10 -0.87
C LYS A 5 5.82 -15.60 -1.12
N THR A 6 5.85 -15.22 -2.38
CA THR A 6 5.82 -13.81 -2.76
C THR A 6 4.40 -13.28 -2.68
N ILE A 7 4.25 -12.07 -2.17
CA ILE A 7 2.97 -11.35 -2.07
C ILE A 7 2.83 -10.53 -3.35
N LEU A 8 1.69 -10.69 -4.02
CA LEU A 8 1.36 -10.03 -5.28
C LEU A 8 0.13 -9.15 -5.09
N PHE A 9 0.20 -7.89 -5.48
CA PHE A 9 -0.94 -6.95 -5.45
C PHE A 9 -0.74 -5.81 -6.44
N THR A 10 -1.72 -4.93 -6.56
CA THR A 10 -1.66 -3.81 -7.51
C THR A 10 -1.80 -2.47 -6.78
N LEU A 11 -0.94 -1.50 -7.11
CA LEU A 11 -1.13 -0.09 -6.75
C LEU A 11 -1.79 0.63 -7.91
N HIS A 12 -2.80 1.46 -7.63
CA HIS A 12 -3.35 2.42 -8.59
C HIS A 12 -3.06 3.84 -8.13
N TYR A 13 -2.41 4.63 -8.99
CA TYR A 13 -2.08 6.03 -8.72
C TYR A 13 -1.98 6.80 -10.05
N ALA A 14 -2.55 8.01 -10.10
CA ALA A 14 -2.50 8.89 -11.27
C ALA A 14 -2.94 8.23 -12.60
N SER A 15 -4.00 7.42 -12.57
CA SER A 15 -4.51 6.61 -13.70
C SER A 15 -3.62 5.45 -14.16
N GLU A 16 -2.47 5.25 -13.51
CA GLU A 16 -1.56 4.14 -13.76
C GLU A 16 -1.80 2.98 -12.78
N ALA A 17 -1.49 1.77 -13.23
CA ALA A 17 -1.55 0.55 -12.43
C ALA A 17 -0.18 -0.12 -12.35
N TYR A 18 0.31 -0.36 -11.15
CA TYR A 18 1.63 -0.94 -10.88
C TYR A 18 1.47 -2.31 -10.25
N SER A 19 1.97 -3.34 -10.93
CA SER A 19 2.02 -4.69 -10.37
C SER A 19 3.18 -4.77 -9.37
N ILE A 20 2.85 -5.09 -8.12
CA ILE A 20 3.81 -5.21 -7.03
C ILE A 20 4.05 -6.68 -6.72
N GLN A 21 5.33 -7.02 -6.61
CA GLN A 21 5.80 -8.32 -6.18
C GLN A 21 6.81 -8.11 -5.06
N VAL A 22 6.49 -8.56 -3.85
CA VAL A 22 7.34 -8.34 -2.66
C VAL A 22 7.37 -9.56 -1.76
N MET A 23 8.45 -9.68 -1.01
CA MET A 23 8.65 -10.73 -0.03
C MET A 23 8.05 -10.31 1.32
N PRO A 24 7.54 -11.27 2.12
CA PRO A 24 7.12 -10.97 3.48
C PRO A 24 8.24 -10.28 4.27
N ASN A 25 7.90 -9.19 4.96
CA ASN A 25 8.82 -8.35 5.74
C ASN A 25 9.92 -7.62 4.94
N GLU A 26 9.84 -7.55 3.61
CA GLU A 26 10.75 -6.71 2.80
C GLU A 26 10.56 -5.21 3.09
N TYR A 27 9.31 -4.83 3.40
CA TYR A 27 8.94 -3.49 3.83
C TYR A 27 8.28 -3.55 5.20
N TYR A 28 8.56 -2.55 6.03
CA TYR A 28 7.98 -2.44 7.37
C TYR A 28 6.47 -2.16 7.30
N SER A 29 6.09 -1.23 6.43
CA SER A 29 4.69 -0.86 6.19
C SER A 29 4.42 -0.59 4.72
N LEU A 30 3.13 -0.65 4.36
CA LEU A 30 2.66 -0.29 3.04
C LEU A 30 3.06 1.15 2.66
N MET A 31 3.12 2.07 3.63
CA MET A 31 3.62 3.42 3.40
C MET A 31 5.06 3.42 2.89
N THR A 32 5.97 2.69 3.56
CA THR A 32 7.38 2.64 3.14
C THR A 32 7.55 2.01 1.76
N LEU A 33 6.72 1.02 1.42
CA LEU A 33 6.69 0.42 0.08
C LEU A 33 6.23 1.41 -0.97
N ILE A 34 5.10 2.10 -0.75
CA ILE A 34 4.56 3.08 -1.71
C ILE A 34 5.55 4.23 -1.92
N ALA A 35 6.17 4.73 -0.85
CA ALA A 35 7.18 5.78 -0.92
C ALA A 35 8.39 5.36 -1.77
N ASP A 36 8.89 4.13 -1.58
CA ASP A 36 10.00 3.58 -2.37
C ASP A 36 9.63 3.39 -3.86
N LYS A 37 8.43 2.88 -4.15
CA LYS A 37 8.04 2.54 -5.52
C LYS A 37 7.57 3.71 -6.36
N LEU A 38 6.88 4.69 -5.75
CA LEU A 38 6.18 5.74 -6.50
C LEU A 38 6.67 7.16 -6.21
N ALA A 39 7.45 7.36 -5.12
CA ALA A 39 8.02 8.67 -4.75
C ALA A 39 7.01 9.84 -4.81
N ILE A 40 5.78 9.62 -4.33
CA ILE A 40 4.68 10.58 -4.40
C ILE A 40 4.97 11.78 -3.49
N PRO A 41 5.02 13.03 -4.02
CA PRO A 41 5.22 14.21 -3.20
C PRO A 41 4.13 14.36 -2.12
N GLY A 42 4.53 14.64 -0.88
CA GLY A 42 3.61 14.82 0.25
C GLY A 42 3.02 13.53 0.84
N PHE A 43 3.31 12.36 0.27
CA PHE A 43 2.85 11.09 0.83
C PHE A 43 3.66 10.69 2.06
N GLY A 44 2.98 10.43 3.18
CA GLY A 44 3.62 9.96 4.43
C GLY A 44 4.49 10.99 5.16
N LEU A 45 4.09 12.27 5.22
CA LEU A 45 4.89 13.38 5.78
C LEU A 45 5.31 13.21 7.24
N CYS A 46 4.52 12.47 8.05
CA CYS A 46 4.86 12.20 9.45
C CYS A 46 5.76 10.97 9.64
N CYS A 47 6.33 10.39 8.58
CA CYS A 47 7.20 9.21 8.65
C CYS A 47 6.58 8.01 9.38
N GLY A 48 5.25 7.85 9.32
CA GLY A 48 4.53 6.77 9.97
C GLY A 48 4.25 6.95 11.47
N MET A 49 4.34 8.17 12.00
CA MET A 49 3.95 8.47 13.39
C MET A 49 2.42 8.49 13.61
N GLY A 50 1.61 8.44 12.55
CA GLY A 50 0.14 8.47 12.63
C GLY A 50 -0.50 9.86 12.75
N SER A 51 0.27 10.94 12.59
CA SER A 51 -0.22 12.32 12.88
C SER A 51 -0.63 13.16 11.67
N CYS A 52 -0.31 12.76 10.43
CA CYS A 52 -0.55 13.60 9.24
C CYS A 52 -1.71 13.16 8.35
N GLY A 53 -2.08 11.88 8.36
CA GLY A 53 -3.09 11.34 7.44
C GLY A 53 -2.71 11.31 5.95
N THR A 54 -1.53 11.80 5.56
CA THR A 54 -1.14 11.93 4.14
C THR A 54 -0.72 10.60 3.48
N CYS A 55 -0.84 9.49 4.20
CA CYS A 55 -0.66 8.13 3.67
C CYS A 55 -1.99 7.36 3.55
N LEU A 56 -3.11 8.08 3.48
CA LEU A 56 -4.43 7.48 3.28
C LEU A 56 -4.48 6.71 1.94
N VAL A 57 -4.96 5.48 1.99
CA VAL A 57 -5.19 4.63 0.82
C VAL A 57 -6.52 3.89 0.96
N GLN A 58 -7.01 3.36 -0.16
CA GLN A 58 -8.15 2.45 -0.20
C GLN A 58 -7.69 1.05 -0.55
N ILE A 59 -8.00 0.06 0.30
CA ILE A 59 -7.75 -1.35 0.01
C ILE A 59 -9.07 -1.99 -0.45
N ALA A 60 -9.02 -2.64 -1.61
CA ALA A 60 -10.11 -3.44 -2.18
C ALA A 60 -9.64 -4.86 -2.46
N HIS A 61 -10.49 -5.84 -2.20
CA HIS A 61 -10.26 -7.25 -2.58
C HIS A 61 -11.32 -7.67 -3.59
N ALA A 62 -10.93 -8.49 -4.58
CA ALA A 62 -11.81 -8.90 -5.67
C ALA A 62 -13.15 -9.53 -5.21
N GLN A 63 -13.17 -10.12 -4.02
CA GLN A 63 -14.34 -10.80 -3.44
C GLN A 63 -15.23 -9.86 -2.61
N SER A 64 -14.81 -8.61 -2.39
CA SER A 64 -15.52 -7.61 -1.59
C SER A 64 -15.90 -6.40 -2.44
N LYS A 65 -17.17 -6.00 -2.37
CA LYS A 65 -17.60 -4.71 -2.92
C LYS A 65 -17.19 -3.52 -2.02
N ALA A 66 -16.84 -3.79 -0.77
CA ALA A 66 -16.43 -2.76 0.18
C ALA A 66 -14.94 -2.42 0.00
N LYS A 67 -14.65 -1.11 -0.01
CA LYS A 67 -13.29 -0.57 0.06
C LYS A 67 -13.04 -0.08 1.48
N ALA A 68 -11.89 -0.42 2.05
CA ALA A 68 -11.49 0.07 3.36
C ALA A 68 -10.54 1.27 3.18
N ASN A 69 -10.92 2.42 3.75
CA ASN A 69 -10.00 3.55 3.91
C ASN A 69 -9.08 3.24 5.10
N VAL A 70 -7.77 3.24 4.87
CA VAL A 70 -6.77 2.95 5.90
C VAL A 70 -5.55 3.87 5.74
N LEU A 71 -4.80 4.08 6.83
CA LEU A 71 -3.50 4.74 6.76
C LEU A 71 -2.45 3.69 6.42
N ALA A 72 -1.75 3.87 5.30
CA ALA A 72 -0.75 2.91 4.84
C ALA A 72 0.42 2.72 5.84
N CYS A 73 0.65 3.66 6.76
CA CYS A 73 1.67 3.51 7.80
C CYS A 73 1.36 2.41 8.81
N ASP A 74 0.07 2.10 9.02
CA ASP A 74 -0.39 1.09 9.98
C ASP A 74 -0.63 -0.28 9.33
N ILE A 75 -0.46 -0.37 8.00
CA ILE A 75 -0.67 -1.59 7.24
C ILE A 75 0.65 -2.33 7.06
N ARG A 76 0.71 -3.56 7.56
CA ARG A 76 1.83 -4.49 7.34
C ARG A 76 1.79 -5.04 5.91
N VAL A 77 2.97 -5.29 5.34
CA VAL A 77 3.11 -5.98 4.06
C VAL A 77 3.23 -7.48 4.32
N ASP A 78 2.09 -8.15 4.33
CA ASP A 78 1.96 -9.60 4.53
C ASP A 78 0.94 -10.23 3.57
N ASP A 79 0.69 -11.53 3.74
CA ASP A 79 -0.21 -12.31 2.88
C ASP A 79 -1.64 -11.77 2.82
N SER A 80 -2.07 -10.94 3.78
CA SER A 80 -3.39 -10.31 3.74
C SER A 80 -3.56 -9.37 2.55
N LEU A 81 -2.46 -8.80 2.02
CA LEU A 81 -2.49 -7.95 0.83
C LEU A 81 -2.52 -8.75 -0.48
N ALA A 82 -2.42 -10.08 -0.44
CA ALA A 82 -2.40 -10.87 -1.66
C ALA A 82 -3.66 -10.64 -2.53
N ASN A 83 -3.43 -10.32 -3.80
CA ASN A 83 -4.45 -9.96 -4.80
C ASN A 83 -5.28 -8.72 -4.43
N ALA A 84 -4.81 -7.89 -3.49
CA ALA A 84 -5.44 -6.64 -3.19
C ALA A 84 -5.21 -5.61 -4.31
N VAL A 85 -6.16 -4.69 -4.43
CA VAL A 85 -6.02 -3.48 -5.23
C VAL A 85 -5.96 -2.32 -4.24
N ILE A 86 -4.84 -1.61 -4.23
CA ILE A 86 -4.58 -0.48 -3.34
C ILE A 86 -4.65 0.78 -4.18
N ILE A 87 -5.61 1.64 -3.87
CA ILE A 87 -5.87 2.88 -4.60
C ILE A 87 -5.33 4.03 -3.77
N ILE A 88 -4.42 4.79 -4.36
CA ILE A 88 -3.83 5.99 -3.77
C ILE A 88 -4.58 7.18 -4.37
N PRO A 89 -5.34 7.94 -3.56
CA PRO A 89 -6.08 9.08 -4.06
C PRO A 89 -5.11 10.15 -4.57
N ASP A 90 -5.46 10.78 -5.70
CA ASP A 90 -4.78 11.98 -6.19
C ASP A 90 -5.29 13.19 -5.40
N THR A 91 -4.89 13.25 -4.14
CA THR A 91 -5.13 14.40 -3.26
C THR A 91 -3.84 15.20 -3.17
N ARG A 92 -3.92 16.48 -3.49
CA ARG A 92 -2.85 17.43 -3.20
C ARG A 92 -2.78 17.60 -1.68
N PHE A 93 -1.77 17.00 -1.06
CA PHE A 93 -1.47 17.11 0.38
C PHE A 93 -0.76 18.41 0.73
#